data_AF-A0A7Y7CGU2-F1
#
_entry.id   AF-A0A7Y7CGU2-F1
#
_cell.length_a   1.000
_cell.length_b   1.000
_cell.length_c   1.000
_cell.angle_alpha   90.00
_cell.angle_beta   90.00
_cell.angle_gamma   90.00
#
_symmetry.space_group_name_H-M   'P 1'
#
loop_
_entity.id
_entity.type
_entity.pdbx_description
1 polymer ?
#
loop_
_entity_poly.entity_id
_entity_poly.type
_entity_poly.pdbx_seq_one_letter_code
_entity_poly.pdbx_strand_id
1 'polypeptide(L)'
;MSFKSKQFLFFFLTFIPLTAFSQKELRFGNFEYEPTIKTVQININGSSVENIIAPPVTRVNQKQLVLTFDDLRADADYYYVYFIHCNADWTQSNLRPNMYLNAYNEFEITDFEFSAEAKRQYVNYSFEIPAFKTSGNYLAVVYRDRNKEDIVLSRKFYVYEESAAAGISINRSASAGERMNNQRVEVTLNYSSLKAVDPKMQFKVV
;
A
#
# COMPACT_ATOMS: atom_id res chain seq x y z
N MET A 1 -43.00 53.41 -49.12
CA MET A 1 -43.17 52.07 -48.51
C MET A 1 -41.85 51.68 -47.87
N SER A 2 -41.79 51.68 -46.53
CA SER A 2 -40.56 51.50 -45.74
C SER A 2 -40.39 50.03 -45.33
N PHE A 3 -39.24 49.43 -45.65
CA PHE A 3 -38.83 48.10 -45.22
C PHE A 3 -38.11 48.19 -43.87
N LYS A 4 -38.61 47.50 -42.83
CA LYS A 4 -37.89 47.29 -41.57
C LYS A 4 -37.19 45.93 -41.59
N SER A 5 -35.86 45.94 -41.57
CA SER A 5 -35.03 44.76 -41.32
C SER A 5 -34.95 44.52 -39.80
N LYS A 6 -35.37 43.33 -39.34
CA LYS A 6 -35.15 42.87 -37.96
C LYS A 6 -33.81 42.13 -37.92
N GLN A 7 -32.81 42.68 -37.26
CA GLN A 7 -31.57 41.94 -36.97
C GLN A 7 -31.83 40.97 -35.82
N PHE A 8 -31.58 39.68 -36.06
CA PHE A 8 -31.68 38.62 -35.06
C PHE A 8 -30.27 38.40 -34.49
N LEU A 9 -30.05 38.81 -33.24
CA LEU A 9 -28.76 38.64 -32.55
C LEU A 9 -28.68 37.20 -32.05
N PHE A 10 -27.85 36.37 -32.70
CA PHE A 10 -27.62 34.98 -32.31
C PHE A 10 -26.52 34.94 -31.23
N PHE A 11 -26.90 34.70 -29.97
CA PHE A 11 -25.97 34.54 -28.85
C PHE A 11 -25.42 33.10 -28.89
N PHE A 12 -24.17 32.92 -29.34
CA PHE A 12 -23.51 31.62 -29.39
C PHE A 12 -23.00 31.27 -27.99
N LEU A 13 -23.75 30.44 -27.26
CA LEU A 13 -23.35 29.94 -25.93
C LEU A 13 -22.21 28.93 -26.11
N THR A 14 -20.95 29.37 -25.98
CA THR A 14 -19.80 28.47 -26.01
C THR A 14 -19.80 27.62 -24.75
N PHE A 15 -20.16 26.34 -24.92
CA PHE A 15 -20.06 25.33 -23.88
C PHE A 15 -18.57 25.03 -23.64
N ILE A 16 -17.97 25.66 -22.64
CA ILE A 16 -16.60 25.34 -22.21
C ILE A 16 -16.69 24.00 -21.47
N PRO A 17 -16.09 22.90 -21.97
CA PRO A 17 -16.04 21.67 -21.21
C PRO A 17 -15.20 21.91 -19.95
N LEU A 18 -15.86 21.90 -18.80
CA LEU A 18 -15.20 21.91 -17.50
C LEU A 18 -14.49 20.56 -17.36
N THR A 19 -13.18 20.53 -17.57
CA THR A 19 -12.37 19.34 -17.29
C THR A 19 -12.36 19.14 -15.78
N ALA A 20 -13.24 18.26 -15.29
CA ALA A 20 -13.19 17.81 -13.92
C ALA A 20 -11.89 17.02 -13.76
N PHE A 21 -10.93 17.57 -13.01
CA PHE A 21 -9.79 16.79 -12.53
C PHE A 21 -10.37 15.73 -11.58
N SER A 22 -10.31 14.46 -11.98
CA SER A 22 -10.70 13.37 -11.09
C SER A 22 -9.68 13.31 -9.96
N GLN A 23 -10.13 13.55 -8.73
CA GLN A 23 -9.32 13.34 -7.54
C GLN A 23 -8.96 11.85 -7.44
N LYS A 24 -7.70 11.54 -7.11
CA LYS A 24 -7.26 10.17 -6.88
C LYS A 24 -7.83 9.70 -5.54
N GLU A 25 -8.63 8.64 -5.56
CA GLU A 25 -9.20 8.04 -4.35
C GLU A 25 -8.27 6.96 -3.79
N LEU A 26 -7.96 7.04 -2.49
CA LEU A 26 -7.12 6.04 -1.82
C LEU A 26 -7.80 4.67 -1.79
N ARG A 27 -7.08 3.65 -2.25
CA ARG A 27 -7.47 2.24 -2.26
C ARG A 27 -6.64 1.52 -1.21
N PHE A 28 -7.31 0.81 -0.32
CA PHE A 28 -6.70 -0.03 0.71
C PHE A 28 -6.18 -1.35 0.12
N GLY A 29 -5.24 -1.20 -0.82
CA GLY A 29 -4.77 -2.18 -1.78
C GLY A 29 -3.32 -1.90 -2.18
N ASN A 30 -2.75 -2.82 -2.95
CA ASN A 30 -1.53 -2.53 -3.70
C ASN A 30 -1.96 -1.82 -4.99
N PHE A 31 -1.57 -0.56 -5.17
CA PHE A 31 -1.97 0.20 -6.34
C PHE A 31 -0.90 1.22 -6.74
N GLU A 32 -0.72 1.41 -8.04
CA GLU A 32 0.06 2.48 -8.66
C GLU A 32 -0.91 3.44 -9.33
N TYR A 33 -0.94 4.70 -8.87
CA TYR A 33 -1.90 5.69 -9.37
C TYR A 33 -1.45 6.39 -10.64
N GLU A 34 -0.19 6.19 -11.01
CA GLU A 34 0.44 6.83 -12.15
C GLU A 34 1.12 5.80 -13.05
N PRO A 35 1.03 5.96 -14.38
CA PRO A 35 1.63 5.01 -15.31
C PRO A 35 3.17 5.05 -15.30
N THR A 36 3.79 6.12 -14.79
CA THR A 36 5.26 6.24 -14.67
C THR A 36 5.81 5.50 -13.47
N ILE A 37 4.99 5.18 -12.47
CA ILE A 37 5.42 4.44 -11.29
C ILE A 37 5.49 2.94 -11.61
N LYS A 38 6.63 2.33 -11.33
CA LYS A 38 6.93 0.92 -11.60
C LYS A 38 7.70 0.28 -10.46
N THR A 39 7.77 -1.05 -10.53
CA THR A 39 8.62 -1.87 -9.66
C THR A 39 8.40 -1.61 -8.16
N VAL A 40 7.15 -1.32 -7.77
CA VAL A 40 6.83 -1.02 -6.37
C VAL A 40 6.93 -2.28 -5.52
N GLN A 41 7.84 -2.28 -4.55
CA GLN A 41 8.11 -3.43 -3.68
C GLN A 41 8.26 -2.99 -2.22
N ILE A 42 7.86 -3.87 -1.30
CA ILE A 42 8.27 -3.79 0.11
C ILE A 42 8.95 -5.13 0.41
N ASN A 43 10.23 -5.09 0.72
CA ASN A 43 11.04 -6.29 0.94
C ASN A 43 11.76 -6.20 2.28
N ILE A 44 12.30 -7.33 2.76
CA ILE A 44 13.19 -7.33 3.91
C ILE A 44 14.51 -6.66 3.51
N ASN A 45 15.03 -5.81 4.39
CA ASN A 45 16.29 -5.11 4.19
C ASN A 45 17.43 -6.12 4.04
N GLY A 46 18.14 -6.05 2.92
CA GLY A 46 19.26 -6.92 2.56
C GLY A 46 19.16 -7.44 1.14
N SER A 47 20.29 -7.88 0.60
CA SER A 47 20.46 -8.17 -0.83
C SER A 47 20.25 -9.64 -1.20
N SER A 48 19.86 -10.50 -0.26
CA SER A 48 19.63 -11.92 -0.56
C SER A 48 18.35 -12.08 -1.40
N VAL A 49 18.35 -13.09 -2.28
CA VAL A 49 17.14 -13.44 -3.06
C VAL A 49 15.98 -13.75 -2.14
N GLU A 50 16.25 -14.42 -1.01
CA GLU A 50 15.25 -14.72 0.02
C GLU A 50 14.57 -13.46 0.56
N ASN A 51 15.33 -12.41 0.85
CA ASN A 51 14.78 -11.14 1.35
C ASN A 51 13.90 -10.43 0.33
N ILE A 52 14.25 -10.52 -0.96
CA ILE A 52 13.53 -9.87 -2.07
C ILE A 52 12.20 -10.57 -2.37
N ILE A 53 12.12 -11.90 -2.21
CA ILE A 53 10.90 -12.67 -2.47
C ILE A 53 10.06 -12.91 -1.22
N ALA A 54 10.58 -12.55 -0.04
CA ALA A 54 9.86 -12.70 1.22
C ALA A 54 8.61 -11.81 1.24
N PRO A 55 7.52 -12.26 1.89
CA PRO A 55 6.37 -11.41 2.10
C PRO A 55 6.76 -10.17 2.93
N PRO A 56 6.08 -9.02 2.74
CA PRO A 56 6.39 -7.77 3.45
C PRO A 56 5.89 -7.82 4.90
N VAL A 57 6.58 -8.59 5.74
CA VAL A 57 6.23 -8.82 7.14
C VAL A 57 7.41 -8.49 8.06
N THR A 58 7.14 -7.80 9.16
CA THR A 58 8.16 -7.49 10.17
C THR A 58 7.59 -7.58 11.58
N ARG A 59 8.44 -7.74 12.59
CA ARG A 59 7.99 -7.76 13.98
C ARG A 59 7.81 -6.33 14.49
N VAL A 60 6.91 -6.15 15.46
CA VAL A 60 6.84 -4.91 16.25
C VAL A 60 8.23 -4.49 16.75
N ASN A 61 8.46 -3.18 16.78
CA ASN A 61 9.70 -2.53 17.20
C ASN A 61 10.96 -2.89 16.37
N GLN A 62 10.80 -3.45 15.17
CA GLN A 62 11.91 -3.70 14.24
C GLN A 62 11.84 -2.78 13.02
N LYS A 63 13.01 -2.38 12.51
CA LYS A 63 13.18 -1.68 11.23
C LYS A 63 13.84 -2.63 10.25
N GLN A 64 13.02 -3.34 9.48
CA GLN A 64 13.52 -4.38 8.58
C GLN A 64 12.91 -4.30 7.18
N LEU A 65 11.92 -3.45 6.95
CA LEU A 65 11.29 -3.35 5.65
C LEU A 65 11.79 -2.12 4.90
N VAL A 66 12.00 -2.27 3.60
CA VAL A 66 12.35 -1.17 2.70
C VAL A 66 11.29 -1.12 1.62
N LEU A 67 10.69 0.06 1.43
CA LEU A 67 9.84 0.37 0.30
C LEU A 67 10.73 0.89 -0.84
N THR A 68 10.62 0.27 -2.02
CA THR A 68 11.30 0.73 -3.24
C THR A 68 10.32 0.89 -4.38
N PHE A 69 10.58 1.84 -5.27
CA PHE A 69 9.83 2.04 -6.51
C PHE A 69 10.66 2.83 -7.53
N ASP A 70 10.33 2.66 -8.81
CA ASP A 70 10.90 3.44 -9.89
C ASP A 70 9.87 4.46 -10.39
N ASP A 71 10.33 5.69 -10.65
CA ASP A 71 9.59 6.66 -11.45
C ASP A 71 10.27 6.84 -12.80
N LEU A 72 9.55 6.55 -13.88
CA LEU A 72 10.06 6.64 -15.25
C LEU A 72 10.13 8.09 -15.79
N ARG A 73 10.01 9.09 -14.91
CA ARG A 73 10.27 10.51 -15.20
C ARG A 73 11.78 10.76 -15.15
N ALA A 74 12.22 11.79 -15.88
CA ALA A 74 13.65 12.11 -15.98
C ALA A 74 14.18 12.89 -14.76
N ASP A 75 13.32 13.67 -14.10
CA ASP A 75 13.67 14.49 -12.95
C ASP A 75 13.22 13.84 -11.64
N ALA A 76 13.96 14.10 -10.56
CA ALA A 76 13.55 13.69 -9.22
C ALA A 76 12.39 14.58 -8.73
N ASP A 77 11.42 13.96 -8.07
CA ASP A 77 10.23 14.58 -7.47
C ASP A 77 10.33 14.48 -5.94
N TYR A 78 9.60 15.35 -5.24
CA TYR A 78 9.55 15.32 -3.78
C TYR A 78 8.45 14.38 -3.28
N TYR A 79 8.84 13.16 -2.93
CA TYR A 79 7.92 12.16 -2.40
C TYR A 79 7.90 12.11 -0.87
N TYR A 80 6.70 11.87 -0.35
CA TYR A 80 6.43 11.69 1.07
C TYR A 80 5.66 10.40 1.28
N VAL A 81 5.89 9.72 2.39
CA VAL A 81 5.16 8.52 2.79
C VAL A 81 4.50 8.70 4.15
N TYR A 82 3.29 8.17 4.28
CA TYR A 82 2.62 7.99 5.56
C TYR A 82 2.00 6.60 5.64
N PHE A 83 1.67 6.19 6.86
CA PHE A 83 1.17 4.85 7.15
C PHE A 83 -0.26 4.89 7.67
N ILE A 84 -1.06 3.88 7.32
CA ILE A 84 -2.41 3.69 7.87
C ILE A 84 -2.49 2.31 8.49
N HIS A 85 -2.87 2.24 9.76
CA HIS A 85 -3.18 0.97 10.42
C HIS A 85 -4.56 0.48 10.02
N CYS A 86 -4.64 -0.77 9.61
CA CYS A 86 -5.83 -1.41 9.06
C CYS A 86 -6.25 -2.63 9.90
N ASN A 87 -7.54 -2.93 9.88
CA ASN A 87 -8.09 -4.16 10.45
C ASN A 87 -7.75 -5.37 9.57
N ALA A 88 -8.12 -6.57 10.04
CA ALA A 88 -7.87 -7.83 9.34
C ALA A 88 -8.52 -7.89 7.93
N ASP A 89 -9.58 -7.11 7.69
CA ASP A 89 -10.26 -6.98 6.39
C ASP A 89 -9.75 -5.82 5.53
N TRP A 90 -8.63 -5.20 5.94
CA TRP A 90 -8.02 -4.03 5.30
C TRP A 90 -8.79 -2.72 5.39
N THR A 91 -9.90 -2.66 6.13
CA THR A 91 -10.53 -1.37 6.47
C THR A 91 -9.63 -0.55 7.38
N GLN A 92 -9.67 0.77 7.27
CA GLN A 92 -8.94 1.65 8.20
C GLN A 92 -9.41 1.38 9.64
N SER A 93 -8.46 1.17 10.53
CA SER A 93 -8.76 1.03 11.96
C SER A 93 -9.02 2.39 12.63
N ASN A 94 -9.53 2.34 13.86
CA ASN A 94 -9.71 3.53 14.68
C ASN A 94 -8.42 3.99 15.40
N LEU A 95 -7.26 3.36 15.14
CA LEU A 95 -6.00 3.74 15.79
C LEU A 95 -5.45 5.04 15.22
N ARG A 96 -5.07 5.96 16.12
CA ARG A 96 -4.39 7.20 15.75
C ARG A 96 -2.89 6.95 15.52
N PRO A 97 -2.21 7.77 14.68
CA PRO A 97 -0.80 7.56 14.37
C PRO A 97 0.14 7.42 15.56
N ASN A 98 -0.05 8.22 16.60
CA ASN A 98 0.75 8.16 17.84
C ASN A 98 0.59 6.85 18.61
N MET A 99 -0.46 6.07 18.35
CA MET A 99 -0.69 4.76 18.98
C MET A 99 0.20 3.68 18.36
N TYR A 100 0.52 3.77 17.06
CA TYR A 100 1.31 2.76 16.36
C TYR A 100 2.71 3.23 15.91
N LEU A 101 2.99 4.53 15.87
CA LEU A 101 4.31 5.10 15.53
C LEU A 101 4.89 5.95 16.67
N ASN A 102 6.22 5.91 16.80
CA ASN A 102 7.01 6.80 17.66
C ASN A 102 7.58 8.01 16.89
N ALA A 103 6.83 8.49 15.90
CA ALA A 103 7.22 9.62 15.06
C ALA A 103 5.97 10.32 14.53
N TYR A 104 6.14 11.53 14.01
CA TYR A 104 5.11 12.16 13.19
C TYR A 104 4.95 11.34 11.92
N ASN A 105 3.70 10.99 11.57
CA ASN A 105 3.38 10.05 10.49
C ASN A 105 3.38 10.73 9.13
N GLU A 106 4.52 11.25 8.76
CA GLU A 106 4.80 11.90 7.49
C GLU A 106 6.32 11.95 7.33
N PHE A 107 6.83 11.20 6.37
CA PHE A 107 8.26 11.02 6.17
C PHE A 107 8.60 11.43 4.74
N GLU A 108 9.64 12.23 4.58
CA GLU A 108 10.19 12.53 3.26
C GLU A 108 11.03 11.35 2.76
N ILE A 109 10.91 11.04 1.47
CA ILE A 109 11.73 10.03 0.79
C ILE A 109 12.91 10.75 0.15
N THR A 110 14.04 10.76 0.86
CA THR A 110 15.24 11.48 0.43
C THR A 110 16.27 10.60 -0.28
N ASP A 111 16.14 9.27 -0.17
CA ASP A 111 17.06 8.31 -0.77
C ASP A 111 16.57 7.92 -2.17
N PHE A 112 17.31 8.37 -3.19
CA PHE A 112 17.01 8.10 -4.59
C PHE A 112 18.26 8.13 -5.47
N GLU A 113 18.22 7.37 -6.56
CA GLU A 113 19.30 7.26 -7.53
C GLU A 113 18.77 7.34 -8.96
N PHE A 114 19.45 8.09 -9.84
CA PHE A 114 19.14 8.09 -11.26
C PHE A 114 19.67 6.83 -11.93
N SER A 115 18.88 6.26 -12.84
CA SER A 115 19.30 5.13 -13.66
C SER A 115 20.54 5.47 -14.48
N ALA A 116 21.54 4.58 -14.47
CA ALA A 116 22.70 4.66 -15.35
C ALA A 116 22.56 3.71 -16.55
N GLU A 117 22.88 4.18 -17.75
CA GLU A 117 22.91 3.37 -18.99
C GLU A 117 21.60 2.61 -19.33
N ALA A 118 20.47 3.03 -18.75
CA ALA A 118 19.17 2.44 -19.04
C ALA A 118 18.59 3.01 -20.34
N LYS A 119 18.07 2.13 -21.21
CA LYS A 119 17.37 2.54 -22.45
C LYS A 119 16.20 3.49 -22.16
N ARG A 120 15.52 3.28 -21.04
CA ARG A 120 14.50 4.19 -20.51
C ARG A 120 15.00 4.72 -19.19
N GLN A 121 15.17 6.03 -19.09
CA GLN A 121 15.59 6.69 -17.86
C GLN A 121 14.50 6.54 -16.78
N TYR A 122 14.95 6.38 -15.54
CA TYR A 122 14.11 6.35 -14.36
C TYR A 122 14.89 6.85 -13.14
N VAL A 123 14.16 7.23 -12.10
CA VAL A 123 14.68 7.51 -10.77
C VAL A 123 14.20 6.40 -9.85
N ASN A 124 15.13 5.69 -9.21
CA ASN A 124 14.82 4.68 -8.20
C ASN A 124 14.75 5.36 -6.83
N TYR A 125 13.68 5.13 -6.09
CA TYR A 125 13.50 5.63 -4.73
C TYR A 125 13.53 4.48 -3.73
N SER A 126 14.10 4.75 -2.56
CA SER A 126 14.21 3.82 -1.45
C SER A 126 13.78 4.49 -0.14
N PHE A 127 13.06 3.75 0.70
CA PHE A 127 12.61 4.24 2.01
C PHE A 127 12.64 3.13 3.06
N GLU A 128 13.45 3.29 4.10
CA GLU A 128 13.46 2.40 5.26
C GLU A 128 12.19 2.63 6.12
N ILE A 129 11.33 1.62 6.17
CA ILE A 129 10.08 1.69 6.94
C ILE A 129 10.41 1.74 8.44
N PRO A 130 9.83 2.69 9.21
CA PRO A 130 10.12 2.85 10.62
C PRO A 130 9.57 1.68 11.46
N ALA A 131 10.03 1.61 12.71
CA ALA A 131 9.53 0.63 13.66
C ALA A 131 8.11 1.00 14.14
N PHE A 132 7.23 -0.01 14.20
CA PHE A 132 5.86 0.12 14.68
C PHE A 132 5.69 -0.48 16.08
N LYS A 133 4.88 0.18 16.92
CA LYS A 133 4.59 -0.25 18.30
C LYS A 133 3.50 -1.31 18.40
N THR A 134 2.65 -1.40 17.38
CA THR A 134 1.42 -2.21 17.42
C THR A 134 1.43 -3.18 16.24
N SER A 135 1.04 -4.43 16.50
CA SER A 135 0.82 -5.42 15.45
C SER A 135 -0.41 -5.06 14.61
N GLY A 136 -0.49 -5.56 13.38
CA GLY A 136 -1.63 -5.36 12.50
C GLY A 136 -1.27 -5.26 11.02
N ASN A 137 -2.29 -4.96 10.22
CA ASN A 137 -2.14 -4.68 8.80
C ASN A 137 -1.80 -3.20 8.61
N TYR A 138 -0.90 -2.89 7.69
CA TYR A 138 -0.51 -1.53 7.40
C TYR A 138 -0.51 -1.24 5.90
N LEU A 139 -0.93 -0.02 5.56
CA LEU A 139 -0.84 0.54 4.22
C LEU A 139 0.20 1.65 4.22
N ALA A 140 1.27 1.49 3.44
CA ALA A 140 2.16 2.59 3.08
C ALA A 140 1.53 3.37 1.93
N VAL A 141 1.45 4.69 2.06
CA VAL A 141 0.89 5.57 1.03
C VAL A 141 1.92 6.63 0.69
N VAL A 142 2.36 6.66 -0.57
CA VAL A 142 3.29 7.67 -1.08
C VAL A 142 2.49 8.72 -1.84
N TYR A 143 2.86 9.98 -1.66
CA TYR A 143 2.25 11.14 -2.30
C TYR A 143 3.31 12.19 -2.62
N ARG A 144 2.99 13.14 -3.51
CA ARG A 144 3.94 14.13 -4.05
C ARG A 144 3.75 15.51 -3.43
N ASP A 145 4.82 16.30 -3.33
CA ASP A 145 4.83 17.74 -3.05
C ASP A 145 4.05 18.19 -1.81
N ARG A 146 4.04 17.36 -0.76
CA ARG A 146 3.24 17.57 0.47
C ARG A 146 1.72 17.72 0.20
N ASN A 147 1.24 17.35 -0.98
CA ASN A 147 -0.17 17.33 -1.34
C ASN A 147 -0.73 15.90 -1.23
N LYS A 148 -1.41 15.59 -0.11
CA LYS A 148 -1.97 14.25 0.14
C LYS A 148 -3.03 13.80 -0.86
N GLU A 149 -3.57 14.72 -1.66
CA GLU A 149 -4.49 14.39 -2.76
C GLU A 149 -3.75 13.88 -4.01
N ASP A 150 -2.46 14.22 -4.17
CA ASP A 150 -1.60 13.71 -5.24
C ASP A 150 -0.96 12.38 -4.83
N ILE A 151 -1.80 11.35 -4.67
CA ILE A 151 -1.39 10.00 -4.31
C ILE A 151 -0.60 9.37 -5.48
N VAL A 152 0.53 8.74 -5.17
CA VAL A 152 1.46 8.17 -6.16
C VAL A 152 1.32 6.64 -6.18
N LEU A 153 1.34 6.01 -5.01
CA LEU A 153 1.15 4.57 -4.84
C LEU A 153 0.63 4.25 -3.44
N SER A 154 0.07 3.06 -3.30
CA SER A 154 -0.19 2.41 -2.01
C SER A 154 0.34 0.97 -2.00
N ARG A 155 0.82 0.51 -0.85
CA ARG A 155 1.39 -0.83 -0.69
C ARG A 155 1.12 -1.41 0.69
N LYS A 156 0.67 -2.67 0.71
CA LYS A 156 0.33 -3.44 1.91
C LYS A 156 1.57 -4.08 2.51
N PHE A 157 1.66 -4.04 3.84
CA PHE A 157 2.62 -4.82 4.62
C PHE A 157 2.03 -5.18 5.99
N TYR A 158 2.73 -6.04 6.72
CA TYR A 158 2.25 -6.64 7.97
C TYR A 158 3.26 -6.40 9.09
N VAL A 159 2.75 -6.08 10.28
CA VAL A 159 3.54 -6.03 11.50
C VAL A 159 2.99 -7.07 12.47
N TYR A 160 3.79 -8.02 12.91
CA TYR A 160 3.36 -9.08 13.82
C TYR A 160 4.01 -8.97 15.20
N GLU A 161 3.41 -9.66 16.16
CA GLU A 161 3.98 -9.88 17.49
C GLU A 161 3.87 -11.37 17.84
N GLU A 162 4.81 -11.87 18.64
CA GLU A 162 4.88 -13.29 19.03
C GLU A 162 4.08 -13.54 20.32
N SER A 163 2.80 -13.20 20.30
CA SER A 163 1.91 -13.36 21.47
C SER A 163 1.21 -14.72 21.49
N ALA A 164 1.13 -15.41 20.34
CA ALA A 164 0.65 -16.78 20.19
C ALA A 164 1.49 -17.51 19.14
N ALA A 165 1.65 -18.83 19.30
CA ALA A 165 2.38 -19.65 18.34
C ALA A 165 1.39 -20.29 17.35
N ALA A 166 1.64 -20.13 16.05
CA ALA A 166 0.86 -20.76 14.99
C ALA A 166 1.68 -21.85 14.29
N GLY A 167 1.09 -23.03 14.12
CA GLY A 167 1.62 -24.13 13.31
C GLY A 167 0.76 -24.32 12.06
N ILE A 168 1.41 -24.62 10.93
CA ILE A 168 0.75 -24.91 9.66
C ILE A 168 1.21 -26.28 9.16
N SER A 169 0.28 -27.11 8.71
CA SER A 169 0.58 -28.33 7.96
C SER A 169 -0.19 -28.35 6.64
N ILE A 170 0.52 -28.61 5.55
CA ILE A 170 -0.05 -28.69 4.20
C ILE A 170 -0.08 -30.16 3.77
N ASN A 171 -1.27 -30.67 3.51
CA ASN A 171 -1.54 -32.06 3.17
C ASN A 171 -2.32 -32.15 1.84
N ARG A 172 -2.44 -33.33 1.25
CA ARG A 172 -3.38 -33.54 0.14
C ARG A 172 -4.83 -33.46 0.64
N SER A 173 -5.76 -33.10 -0.25
CA SER A 173 -7.18 -33.15 0.11
C SER A 173 -7.62 -34.55 0.55
N ALA A 174 -8.45 -34.58 1.60
CA ALA A 174 -9.07 -35.81 2.09
C ALA A 174 -10.16 -36.34 1.14
N SER A 175 -10.75 -35.44 0.34
CA SER A 175 -11.72 -35.81 -0.69
C SER A 175 -11.03 -36.57 -1.83
N ALA A 176 -11.50 -37.79 -2.11
CA ALA A 176 -10.86 -38.66 -3.10
C ALA A 176 -10.83 -38.04 -4.51
N GLY A 177 -11.89 -37.34 -4.90
CA GLY A 177 -11.98 -36.67 -6.22
C GLY A 177 -11.07 -35.44 -6.36
N GLU A 178 -10.62 -34.86 -5.25
CA GLU A 178 -9.84 -33.62 -5.24
C GLU A 178 -8.37 -33.83 -4.85
N ARG A 179 -7.99 -35.06 -4.49
CA ARG A 179 -6.69 -35.38 -3.88
C ARG A 179 -5.48 -34.96 -4.71
N MET A 180 -5.62 -34.94 -6.04
CA MET A 180 -4.53 -34.58 -6.97
C MET A 180 -4.46 -33.09 -7.27
N ASN A 181 -5.55 -32.36 -7.07
CA ASN A 181 -5.69 -30.97 -7.53
C ASN A 181 -5.80 -29.96 -6.37
N ASN A 182 -6.12 -30.43 -5.16
CA ASN A 182 -6.34 -29.57 -4.00
C ASN A 182 -5.34 -29.87 -2.89
N GLN A 183 -4.91 -28.80 -2.22
CA GLN A 183 -4.13 -28.85 -0.98
C GLN A 183 -5.04 -28.53 0.21
N ARG A 184 -4.87 -29.27 1.30
CA ARG A 184 -5.51 -29.02 2.59
C ARG A 184 -4.51 -28.29 3.49
N VAL A 185 -4.85 -27.08 3.90
CA VAL A 185 -4.06 -26.30 4.86
C VAL A 185 -4.70 -26.42 6.24
N GLU A 186 -3.98 -27.00 7.19
CA GLU A 186 -4.41 -27.13 8.58
C GLU A 186 -3.60 -26.15 9.44
N VAL A 187 -4.30 -25.27 10.17
CA VAL A 187 -3.71 -24.25 11.02
C VAL A 187 -4.02 -24.59 12.48
N THR A 188 -3.00 -24.66 13.32
CA THR A 188 -3.12 -24.86 14.76
C THR A 188 -2.60 -23.63 15.48
N LEU A 189 -3.42 -23.03 16.35
CA LEU A 189 -3.02 -21.87 17.15
C LEU A 189 -2.86 -22.29 18.61
N ASN A 190 -1.65 -22.14 19.16
CA ASN A 190 -1.41 -22.19 20.59
C ASN A 190 -1.47 -20.76 21.16
N TYR A 191 -2.61 -20.46 21.78
CA TYR A 191 -2.91 -19.18 22.42
C TYR A 191 -2.90 -19.27 23.95
N SER A 192 -2.23 -20.26 24.54
CA SER A 192 -2.20 -20.45 26.01
C SER A 192 -1.66 -19.25 26.79
N SER A 193 -0.82 -18.42 26.16
CA SER A 193 -0.32 -17.14 26.66
C SER A 193 -1.36 -16.00 26.61
N LEU A 194 -2.44 -16.17 25.85
CA LEU A 194 -3.52 -15.20 25.68
C LEU A 194 -4.73 -15.60 26.53
N LYS A 195 -5.31 -14.64 27.25
CA LYS A 195 -6.61 -14.84 27.92
C LYS A 195 -7.76 -14.73 26.92
N ALA A 196 -7.99 -15.79 26.16
CA ALA A 196 -9.11 -15.90 25.22
C ALA A 196 -10.31 -16.59 25.88
N VAL A 197 -11.37 -15.83 26.16
CA VAL A 197 -12.62 -16.33 26.77
C VAL A 197 -13.49 -17.00 25.71
N ASP A 198 -13.54 -16.44 24.50
CA ASP A 198 -14.22 -17.03 23.34
C ASP A 198 -13.28 -17.00 22.12
N PRO A 199 -12.44 -18.04 21.97
CA PRO A 199 -11.48 -18.12 20.87
C PRO A 199 -12.11 -18.04 19.48
N LYS A 200 -13.35 -18.51 19.30
CA LYS A 200 -14.02 -18.52 17.98
C LYS A 200 -14.38 -17.11 17.52
N MET A 201 -14.71 -16.23 18.46
CA MET A 201 -15.06 -14.84 18.18
C MET A 201 -13.84 -13.91 18.22
N GLN A 202 -12.80 -14.27 18.98
CA GLN A 202 -11.62 -13.43 19.21
C GLN A 202 -10.49 -13.65 18.21
N PHE A 203 -10.37 -14.86 17.64
CA PHE A 203 -9.36 -15.16 16.63
C PHE A 203 -9.97 -15.21 15.24
N LYS A 204 -9.30 -14.55 14.29
CA LYS A 204 -9.61 -14.63 12.86
C LYS A 204 -8.36 -15.10 12.13
N VAL A 205 -8.48 -16.23 11.44
CA VAL A 205 -7.47 -16.70 10.48
C VAL A 205 -7.88 -16.20 9.11
N VAL A 206 -6.98 -15.48 8.43
CA VAL A 206 -7.20 -14.86 7.12
C VAL A 206 -6.18 -15.41 6.14
#